data_AF-A0ABD3FPS7-F1
#
_entry.id   AF-A0ABD3FPS7-F1
#
_cell.length_a   1.000
_cell.length_b   1.000
_cell.length_c   1.000
_cell.angle_alpha   90.00
_cell.angle_beta   90.00
_cell.angle_gamma   90.00
#
_symmetry.space_group_name_H-M   'P 1'
#
loop_
_entity.id
_entity.type
_entity.pdbx_description
1 polymer ?
#
loop_
_entity_poly.entity_id
_entity_poly.type
_entity_poly.pdbx_seq_one_letter_code
_entity_poly.pdbx_strand_id
1 'polypeptide(L)' 'MQDETQKDRNLWVRFATYAYDSARHATAMLAPNELMMGRKLRAPNELLRGL' A
#
# COMPACT_ATOMS: atom_id res chain seq x y z
N MET A 1 16.69 -18.72 -19.78
CA MET A 1 15.25 -18.57 -19.51
C MET A 1 15.13 -18.32 -18.01
N GLN A 2 14.74 -17.12 -17.59
CA GLN A 2 14.45 -16.90 -16.17
C GLN A 2 13.25 -17.77 -15.83
N ASP A 3 13.36 -18.52 -14.73
CA ASP A 3 12.26 -19.27 -14.16
C ASP A 3 11.21 -18.23 -13.66
N GLU A 4 10.19 -17.96 -14.48
CA GLU A 4 9.07 -17.03 -14.19
C GLU A 4 8.06 -17.62 -13.19
N THR A 5 8.42 -18.68 -12.46
CA THR A 5 7.50 -19.24 -11.48
C THR A 5 7.25 -18.21 -10.38
N GLN A 6 5.98 -17.83 -10.19
CA GLN A 6 5.52 -16.90 -9.14
C GLN A 6 5.55 -17.55 -7.74
N LYS A 7 6.74 -18.00 -7.30
CA LYS A 7 6.94 -18.72 -6.02
C LYS A 7 6.57 -17.85 -4.80
N ASP A 8 6.68 -16.53 -4.93
CA ASP A 8 6.43 -15.56 -3.86
C ASP A 8 5.09 -14.83 -3.99
N ARG A 9 4.10 -15.41 -4.67
CA ARG A 9 2.80 -14.77 -4.90
C ARG A 9 2.18 -14.20 -3.62
N ASN A 10 2.25 -14.93 -2.51
CA ASN A 10 1.72 -14.46 -1.22
C ASN A 10 2.42 -13.19 -0.70
N LEU A 11 3.71 -13.04 -0.96
CA LEU A 11 4.46 -11.84 -0.62
C LEU A 11 4.04 -10.67 -1.53
N TRP A 12 3.96 -10.92 -2.83
CA TRP A 12 3.57 -9.90 -3.81
C TRP A 12 2.15 -9.39 -3.63
N VAL A 13 1.20 -10.24 -3.22
CA VAL A 13 -0.17 -9.82 -2.88
C VAL A 13 -0.16 -8.77 -1.78
N ARG A 14 0.64 -8.97 -0.72
CA ARG A 14 0.73 -8.00 0.38
C ARG A 14 1.27 -6.65 -0.09
N PHE A 15 2.29 -6.65 -0.95
CA PHE A 15 2.83 -5.42 -1.53
C PHE A 15 1.84 -4.71 -2.46
N ALA A 16 1.13 -5.46 -3.30
CA ALA A 16 0.11 -4.92 -4.19
C ALA A 16 -1.03 -4.26 -3.40
N THR A 17 -1.53 -4.92 -2.33
CA THR A 17 -2.56 -4.35 -1.45
C THR A 17 -2.07 -3.07 -0.78
N TYR A 18 -0.86 -3.08 -0.20
CA TYR A 18 -0.31 -1.87 0.43
C TYR A 18 -0.20 -0.69 -0.56
N ALA A 19 0.32 -0.96 -1.77
CA ALA A 19 0.48 0.05 -2.80
C ALA A 19 -0.87 0.62 -3.26
N TYR A 20 -1.86 -0.25 -3.50
CA TYR A 20 -3.20 0.16 -3.91
C TYR A 20 -3.90 0.97 -2.82
N ASP A 21 -3.92 0.47 -1.58
CA ASP A 21 -4.63 1.11 -0.46
C ASP A 21 -4.04 2.46 -0.08
N SER A 22 -2.75 2.69 -0.36
CA SER A 22 -2.02 3.92 -0.05
C SER A 22 -1.92 4.90 -1.22
N ALA A 23 -2.27 4.47 -2.44
CA ALA A 23 -2.19 5.32 -3.62
C ALA A 23 -3.41 6.25 -3.70
N ARG A 24 -3.19 7.51 -4.09
CA ARG A 24 -4.30 8.43 -4.37
C ARG A 24 -4.97 8.06 -5.68
N HIS A 25 -6.28 7.86 -5.63
CA HIS A 25 -7.05 7.54 -6.83
C HIS A 25 -7.48 8.82 -7.55
N ALA A 26 -7.38 8.85 -8.88
CA ALA A 26 -7.64 10.05 -9.69
C ALA A 26 -9.05 10.62 -9.47
N THR A 27 -10.06 9.77 -9.35
CA THR A 27 -11.46 10.18 -9.20
C THR A 27 -11.80 10.71 -7.80
N ALA A 28 -11.29 10.06 -6.75
CA ALA A 28 -11.59 10.42 -5.37
C ALA A 28 -10.61 11.45 -4.79
N MET A 29 -9.47 11.67 -5.45
CA MET A 29 -8.32 12.44 -4.96
C MET A 29 -7.79 12.01 -3.59
N LEU A 30 -8.30 10.92 -3.00
CA LEU A 30 -7.94 10.33 -1.73
C LEU A 30 -7.49 8.88 -1.94
N ALA A 31 -6.67 8.36 -1.03
CA ALA A 31 -6.33 6.94 -1.03
C ALA A 31 -7.45 6.10 -0.37
N PRO A 32 -7.63 4.83 -0.77
CA PRO A 32 -8.62 3.94 -0.16
C PRO A 32 -8.52 3.87 1.37
N ASN A 33 -7.32 3.80 1.93
CA ASN A 33 -7.14 3.73 3.38
C ASN A 33 -7.52 5.05 4.11
N GLU A 34 -7.34 6.20 3.47
CA GLU A 34 -7.76 7.51 4.00
C GLU A 34 -9.29 7.63 4.02
N LEU A 35 -9.96 7.09 2.99
CA LEU A 35 -11.42 7.03 2.92
C LEU A 35 -11.98 6.15 4.04
N MET A 36 -11.40 4.97 4.26
CA MET A 36 -11.86 4.05 5.32
C MET A 36 -11.63 4.61 6.73
N MET A 37 -10.49 5.29 6.93
CA MET A 37 -10.11 5.79 8.26
C MET A 37 -10.66 7.19 8.55
N GLY A 38 -11.19 7.91 7.55
CA GLY A 38 -11.69 9.28 7.69
C GLY A 38 -10.60 10.31 8.03
N ARG A 39 -9.33 9.96 7.84
CA ARG A 39 -8.17 10.84 8.11
C ARG A 39 -6.97 10.45 7.26
N LYS A 40 -6.06 11.41 7.05
CA LYS A 40 -4.76 11.13 6.44
C LYS A 40 -3.94 10.21 7.34
N LEU A 41 -3.40 9.14 6.76
CA LEU A 41 -2.53 8.21 7.46
C LEU A 41 -1.06 8.63 7.32
N ARG A 42 -0.29 8.33 8.37
CA ARG A 42 1.17 8.53 8.37
C ARG A 42 1.84 7.36 7.67
N ALA A 43 2.86 7.65 6.87
CA ALA A 43 3.68 6.63 6.23
C ALA A 43 4.51 5.86 7.29
N PRO A 44 4.90 4.59 7.02
CA PRO A 44 5.62 3.77 8.00
C PRO A 44 6.88 4.44 8.56
N ASN A 45 7.64 5.13 7.73
CA ASN A 45 8.83 5.88 8.13
C ASN A 45 8.51 7.07 9.07
N GLU A 46 7.34 7.70 8.93
CA GLU A 46 6.90 8.77 9.83
C GLU A 46 6.49 8.22 11.21
N LEU A 47 5.97 7.00 11.26
CA LEU A 47 5.69 6.31 12.53
C LEU A 47 6.98 5.94 13.26
N LEU A 48 7.98 5.41 12.54
CA LEU A 48 9.26 4.99 13.11
C LEU A 48 10.10 6.17 13.64
N ARG A 49 9.91 7.38 13.12
CA ARG A 49 10.61 8.60 13.57
C ARG A 49 10.00 9.23 14.83
N GLY A 50 8.84 8.75 15.27
CA GLY A 50 8.17 9.21 16.48
C GLY A 50 8.38 8.31 17.70
N LEU A 51 9.22 7.28 17.58
CA LEU A 51 9.73 6.43 18.66
C LEU A 51 11.09 6.96 19.13
#